data_AF-Q30Z28-F1
#
_entry.id   AF-Q30Z28-F1
#
_cell.length_a   1.000
_cell.length_b   1.000
_cell.length_c   1.000
_cell.angle_alpha   90.00
_cell.angle_beta   90.00
_cell.angle_gamma   90.00
#
_symmetry.space_group_name_H-M   'P 1'
#
loop_
_entity.id
_entity.type
_entity.pdbx_description
1 polymer ?
#
loop_
_entity_poly.entity_id
_entity_poly.type
_entity_poly.pdbx_seq_one_letter_code
_entity_poly.pdbx_strand_id
1 'polypeptide(L)'
;MIISLLAVIALGCIAWLGAASGFQQLFGVIIPLAAVLVFLAGFVYRIMDWAKSPVPFRIPTTSGQQKSLPWIKPSPLDNPSSNAGVWGRMILEVLTFRSLFRNTEVSLEKGPRVVYYSSKWLWLFALLFHYCFLTIFIRHFRFFMEPVPFAVGGLELLDGMMQVGVPRLFMTDVIIMAAVLYLIGRRLFNDKIRYISLPNDYFPLFLILGLVGSGICMRYFTKVDIASVKVLTMGLVTLNPVVPEGIGAMFYVHLFLLSVLLMYFPFSKLMHMGGVFLSPTRNLPNNSRAVRHVNPWNPPKKYRTYEEYEDDFREPMFEAGLPLMKKPDEASKE
;
A
#
# COMPACT_ATOMS: atom_id res chain seq x y z
N MET A 1 -6.35 -17.74 -9.49
CA MET A 1 -7.41 -17.88 -8.47
C MET A 1 -7.34 -19.22 -7.75
N ILE A 2 -7.62 -20.36 -8.42
CA ILE A 2 -7.75 -21.69 -7.77
C ILE A 2 -6.51 -22.04 -6.94
N ILE A 3 -5.31 -21.90 -7.51
CA ILE A 3 -4.05 -22.15 -6.81
C ILE A 3 -3.96 -21.34 -5.50
N SER A 4 -4.28 -20.05 -5.56
CA SER A 4 -4.25 -19.16 -4.39
C SER A 4 -5.26 -19.56 -3.32
N LEU A 5 -6.46 -20.00 -3.70
CA LEU A 5 -7.48 -20.48 -2.78
C LEU A 5 -7.06 -21.79 -2.11
N LEU A 6 -6.61 -22.77 -2.90
CA LEU A 6 -6.12 -24.05 -2.40
C LEU A 6 -4.93 -23.88 -1.46
N ALA A 7 -4.01 -22.95 -1.78
CA ALA A 7 -2.89 -22.64 -0.90
C ALA A 7 -3.35 -22.14 0.48
N VAL A 8 -4.31 -21.22 0.54
CA VAL A 8 -4.84 -20.72 1.83
C VAL A 8 -5.59 -21.80 2.60
N ILE A 9 -6.38 -22.64 1.92
CA ILE A 9 -7.05 -23.78 2.54
C ILE A 9 -6.01 -24.75 3.13
N ALA A 10 -4.98 -25.09 2.35
CA ALA A 10 -3.91 -25.97 2.80
C ALA A 10 -3.18 -25.40 4.02
N LEU A 11 -2.88 -24.10 4.04
CA LEU A 11 -2.29 -23.42 5.21
C LEU A 11 -3.18 -23.53 6.45
N GLY A 12 -4.50 -23.34 6.30
CA GLY A 12 -5.47 -23.52 7.38
C GLY A 12 -5.51 -24.95 7.89
N CYS A 13 -5.53 -25.94 6.99
CA CYS A 13 -5.51 -27.36 7.35
C CYS A 13 -4.21 -27.75 8.06
N ILE A 14 -3.06 -27.27 7.59
CA ILE A 14 -1.74 -27.52 8.21
C ILE A 14 -1.74 -27.01 9.65
N ALA A 15 -2.22 -25.79 9.89
CA ALA A 15 -2.27 -25.24 11.23
C ALA A 15 -3.25 -25.97 12.14
N TRP A 16 -4.42 -26.34 11.61
CA TRP A 16 -5.41 -27.10 12.38
C TRP A 16 -4.86 -28.47 12.81
N LEU A 17 -4.34 -29.25 11.84
CA LEU A 17 -3.81 -30.58 12.09
C LEU A 17 -2.58 -30.50 13.00
N GLY A 18 -1.67 -29.56 12.75
CA GLY A 18 -0.50 -29.34 13.59
C GLY A 18 -0.86 -29.02 15.04
N ALA A 19 -1.82 -28.14 15.27
CA ALA A 19 -2.31 -27.82 16.61
C ALA A 19 -2.98 -29.03 17.28
N ALA A 20 -3.77 -29.80 16.53
CA ALA A 20 -4.41 -31.02 17.03
C ALA A 20 -3.42 -32.15 17.35
N SER A 21 -2.27 -32.19 16.68
CA SER A 21 -1.19 -33.16 16.90
C SER A 21 -0.18 -32.74 17.97
N GLY A 22 -0.43 -31.67 18.71
CA GLY A 22 0.44 -31.24 19.82
C GLY A 22 1.59 -30.29 19.44
N PHE A 23 1.64 -29.78 18.21
CA PHE A 23 2.67 -28.81 17.79
C PHE A 23 2.38 -27.37 18.23
N GLN A 24 1.75 -27.18 19.38
CA GLN A 24 1.32 -25.88 19.89
C GLN A 24 2.50 -24.91 20.08
N GLN A 25 3.67 -25.40 20.52
CA GLN A 25 4.88 -24.58 20.64
C GLN A 25 5.35 -24.02 19.29
N LEU A 26 5.27 -24.82 18.23
CA LEU A 26 5.67 -24.42 16.88
C LEU A 26 4.76 -23.31 16.34
N PHE A 27 3.44 -23.53 16.39
CA PHE A 27 2.45 -22.60 15.84
C PHE A 27 2.14 -21.41 16.76
N GLY A 28 2.33 -21.56 18.06
CA GLY A 28 2.06 -20.54 19.08
C GLY A 28 3.25 -19.63 19.38
N VAL A 29 4.48 -20.10 19.16
CA VAL A 29 5.70 -19.37 19.58
C VAL A 29 6.68 -19.20 18.43
N ILE A 30 7.20 -20.30 17.88
CA ILE A 30 8.33 -20.26 16.93
C ILE A 30 7.94 -19.54 15.65
N ILE A 31 6.83 -19.95 15.01
CA ILE A 31 6.38 -19.38 13.74
C ILE A 31 5.98 -17.90 13.90
N PRO A 32 5.21 -17.48 14.92
CA PRO A 32 4.89 -16.06 15.14
C PRO A 32 6.13 -15.18 15.34
N LEU A 33 7.11 -15.62 16.14
CA LEU A 33 8.34 -14.85 16.36
C LEU A 33 9.17 -14.73 15.07
N ALA A 34 9.31 -15.84 14.32
CA ALA A 34 9.97 -15.81 13.01
C ALA A 34 9.23 -14.89 12.03
N ALA A 35 7.90 -14.90 12.04
CA ALA A 35 7.10 -14.05 11.17
C ALA A 35 7.28 -12.56 11.48
N VAL A 36 7.34 -12.17 12.75
CA VAL A 36 7.64 -10.80 13.16
C VAL A 36 9.04 -10.38 12.70
N LEU A 37 10.05 -11.24 12.88
CA LEU A 37 11.41 -10.97 12.41
C LEU A 37 11.47 -10.74 10.90
N VAL A 38 10.89 -11.66 10.12
CA VAL A 38 10.84 -11.58 8.65
C VAL A 38 10.08 -10.34 8.20
N PHE A 39 8.95 -10.03 8.84
CA PHE A 39 8.17 -8.83 8.55
C PHE A 39 8.99 -7.56 8.78
N LEU A 40 9.59 -7.39 9.96
CA LEU A 40 10.35 -6.18 10.29
C LEU A 40 11.58 -6.02 9.40
N ALA A 41 12.38 -7.08 9.24
CA ALA A 41 13.58 -7.05 8.42
C ALA A 41 13.24 -6.79 6.93
N GLY A 42 12.24 -7.50 6.40
CA GLY A 42 11.79 -7.32 5.02
C GLY A 42 11.18 -5.94 4.76
N PHE A 43 10.42 -5.41 5.72
CA PHE A 43 9.83 -4.07 5.62
C PHE A 43 10.92 -3.00 5.59
N VAL A 44 11.87 -3.03 6.53
CA VAL A 44 13.01 -2.10 6.59
C VAL A 44 13.84 -2.19 5.31
N TYR A 45 14.19 -3.41 4.88
CA TYR A 45 14.93 -3.63 3.63
C TYR A 45 14.23 -2.97 2.45
N ARG A 46 12.92 -3.16 2.30
CA ARG A 46 12.15 -2.63 1.18
C ARG A 46 12.03 -1.10 1.21
N ILE A 47 11.87 -0.51 2.39
CA ILE A 47 11.86 0.95 2.56
C ILE A 47 13.23 1.54 2.21
N MET A 48 14.33 0.92 2.67
CA MET A 48 15.68 1.39 2.37
C MET A 48 16.01 1.28 0.88
N ASP A 49 15.61 0.20 0.22
CA ASP A 49 15.75 -0.01 -1.23
C ASP A 49 15.10 1.14 -2.02
N TRP A 50 13.85 1.46 -1.69
CA TRP A 50 13.13 2.58 -2.31
C TRP A 50 13.70 3.95 -1.96
N ALA A 51 14.13 4.16 -0.71
CA ALA A 51 14.71 5.44 -0.29
C ALA A 51 16.04 5.75 -0.98
N LYS A 52 16.81 4.71 -1.36
CA LYS A 52 18.07 4.84 -2.11
C LYS A 52 17.84 5.05 -3.61
N SER A 53 16.62 4.86 -4.10
CA SER A 53 16.33 4.94 -5.53
C SER A 53 16.39 6.41 -5.99
N PRO A 54 17.23 6.75 -6.99
CA PRO A 54 17.35 8.13 -7.46
C PRO A 54 16.06 8.60 -8.12
N VAL A 55 15.68 9.85 -7.85
CA VAL A 55 14.49 10.49 -8.42
C VAL A 55 14.94 11.69 -9.26
N PRO A 56 15.44 11.48 -10.48
CA PRO A 56 16.08 12.52 -11.28
C PRO A 56 15.12 13.62 -11.73
N PHE A 57 13.81 13.31 -11.80
CA PHE A 57 12.79 14.21 -12.31
C PHE A 57 11.58 14.26 -11.39
N ARG A 58 10.94 15.43 -11.32
CA ARG A 58 9.62 15.58 -10.73
C ARG A 58 8.57 15.10 -11.71
N ILE A 59 8.00 13.93 -11.44
CA ILE A 59 6.96 13.29 -12.26
C ILE A 59 5.62 13.13 -11.52
N PRO A 60 5.10 14.17 -10.83
CA PRO A 60 3.84 14.05 -10.11
C PRO A 60 2.67 13.79 -11.07
N THR A 61 1.82 12.83 -10.74
CA THR A 61 0.59 12.57 -11.47
C THR A 61 -0.34 13.78 -11.33
N THR A 62 -0.84 14.29 -12.44
CA THR A 62 -1.77 15.43 -12.48
C THR A 62 -3.19 14.94 -12.72
N SER A 63 -4.09 15.13 -11.76
CA SER A 63 -5.51 14.74 -11.85
C SER A 63 -6.47 15.94 -11.91
N GLY A 64 -5.93 17.14 -12.07
CA GLY A 64 -6.69 18.39 -12.17
C GLY A 64 -5.90 19.53 -12.79
N GLN A 65 -6.54 20.71 -12.84
CA GLN A 65 -5.98 21.89 -13.48
C GLN A 65 -4.71 22.39 -12.76
N GLN A 66 -3.60 22.49 -13.51
CA GLN A 66 -2.35 23.04 -13.01
C GLN A 66 -2.44 24.56 -12.79
N LYS A 67 -1.63 25.08 -11.86
CA LYS A 67 -1.45 26.53 -11.70
C LYS A 67 -0.77 27.09 -12.95
N SER A 68 -1.41 28.06 -13.58
CA SER A 68 -0.94 28.71 -14.81
C SER A 68 -1.22 30.21 -14.73
N LEU A 69 -2.29 30.67 -15.36
CA LEU A 69 -2.64 32.09 -15.44
C LEU A 69 -3.59 32.49 -14.29
N PRO A 70 -3.57 33.75 -13.80
CA PRO A 70 -4.36 34.18 -12.64
C PRO A 70 -5.88 33.95 -12.77
N TRP A 71 -6.41 33.94 -13.99
CA TRP A 71 -7.83 33.73 -14.28
C TRP A 71 -8.23 32.25 -14.46
N ILE A 72 -7.27 31.33 -14.53
CA ILE A 72 -7.56 29.89 -14.64
C ILE A 72 -7.52 29.29 -13.25
N LYS A 73 -8.67 28.87 -12.73
CA LYS A 73 -8.80 28.28 -11.40
C LYS A 73 -7.93 27.00 -11.25
N PRO A 74 -6.88 27.01 -10.41
CA PRO A 74 -6.07 25.83 -10.20
C PRO A 74 -6.76 24.83 -9.28
N SER A 75 -6.36 23.55 -9.38
CA SER A 75 -6.79 22.48 -8.47
C SER A 75 -5.63 22.10 -7.55
N PRO A 76 -5.39 22.79 -6.41
CA PRO A 76 -4.16 22.65 -5.63
C PRO A 76 -3.98 21.29 -4.94
N LEU A 77 -5.04 20.50 -4.77
CA LEU A 77 -4.97 19.14 -4.21
C LEU A 77 -4.79 18.08 -5.30
N ASP A 78 -5.44 18.29 -6.45
CA ASP A 78 -5.38 17.36 -7.59
C ASP A 78 -4.20 17.66 -8.53
N ASN A 79 -3.53 18.81 -8.36
CA ASN A 79 -2.32 19.22 -9.08
C ASN A 79 -1.51 20.20 -8.22
N PRO A 80 -0.83 19.69 -7.17
CA PRO A 80 -0.19 20.53 -6.18
C PRO A 80 1.03 21.24 -6.75
N SER A 81 1.07 22.58 -6.63
CA SER A 81 2.23 23.40 -7.02
C SER A 81 3.15 23.77 -5.85
N SER A 82 2.76 23.41 -4.61
CA SER A 82 3.49 23.69 -3.38
C SER A 82 3.54 22.46 -2.48
N ASN A 83 4.49 22.43 -1.54
CA ASN A 83 4.61 21.34 -0.56
C ASN A 83 3.35 21.19 0.31
N ALA A 84 2.68 22.29 0.67
CA ALA A 84 1.42 22.24 1.43
C ALA A 84 0.30 21.54 0.63
N GLY A 85 0.22 21.78 -0.69
CA GLY A 85 -0.71 21.08 -1.57
C GLY A 85 -0.41 19.58 -1.66
N VAL A 86 0.87 19.21 -1.67
CA VAL A 86 1.31 17.80 -1.65
C VAL A 86 0.87 17.12 -0.35
N TRP A 87 1.07 17.76 0.81
CA TRP A 87 0.59 17.22 2.08
C TRP A 87 -0.92 17.04 2.09
N GLY A 88 -1.68 18.05 1.64
CA GLY A 88 -3.14 17.96 1.53
C GLY A 88 -3.59 16.83 0.60
N ARG A 89 -2.92 16.66 -0.55
CA ARG A 89 -3.14 15.51 -1.44
C ARG A 89 -2.87 14.20 -0.70
N MET A 90 -1.70 14.05 -0.09
CA MET A 90 -1.28 12.80 0.55
C MET A 90 -2.23 12.38 1.67
N ILE A 91 -2.69 13.33 2.50
CA ILE A 91 -3.71 13.08 3.53
C ILE A 91 -4.99 12.54 2.89
N LEU A 92 -5.48 13.16 1.82
CA LEU A 92 -6.71 12.72 1.15
C LEU A 92 -6.53 11.40 0.38
N GLU A 93 -5.35 11.15 -0.18
CA GLU A 93 -5.03 9.89 -0.83
C GLU A 93 -4.93 8.73 0.16
N VAL A 94 -4.36 8.94 1.36
CA VAL A 94 -4.23 7.89 2.37
C VAL A 94 -5.53 7.65 3.11
N LEU A 95 -6.23 8.71 3.53
CA LEU A 95 -7.43 8.58 4.37
C LEU A 95 -8.71 8.34 3.56
N THR A 96 -8.80 8.88 2.35
CA THR A 96 -10.07 8.88 1.60
C THR A 96 -9.95 8.36 0.19
N PHE A 97 -8.78 7.86 -0.24
CA PHE A 97 -8.53 7.40 -1.61
C PHE A 97 -9.09 8.36 -2.67
N ARG A 98 -8.83 9.67 -2.50
CA ARG A 98 -9.45 10.73 -3.32
C ARG A 98 -9.30 10.51 -4.82
N SER A 99 -8.13 10.10 -5.30
CA SER A 99 -7.92 9.79 -6.72
C SER A 99 -8.85 8.70 -7.22
N LEU A 100 -9.07 7.65 -6.43
CA LEU A 100 -9.96 6.54 -6.76
C LEU A 100 -11.44 6.95 -6.76
N PHE A 101 -11.83 7.86 -5.87
CA PHE A 101 -13.20 8.41 -5.86
C PHE A 101 -13.53 9.16 -7.16
N ARG A 102 -12.54 9.85 -7.72
CA ARG A 102 -12.67 10.67 -8.93
C ARG A 102 -12.36 9.90 -10.22
N ASN A 103 -11.90 8.67 -10.10
CA ASN A 103 -11.54 7.87 -11.25
C ASN A 103 -12.79 7.52 -12.09
N THR A 104 -12.64 7.68 -13.39
CA THR A 104 -13.71 7.51 -14.38
C THR A 104 -13.19 6.58 -15.47
N GLU A 105 -13.86 5.45 -15.66
CA GLU A 105 -13.54 4.48 -16.70
C GLU A 105 -14.31 4.85 -17.97
N VAL A 106 -13.59 4.86 -19.10
CA VAL A 106 -14.18 5.03 -20.42
C VAL A 106 -14.48 3.65 -21.00
N SER A 107 -15.72 3.43 -21.43
CA SER A 107 -16.13 2.22 -22.13
C SER A 107 -16.81 2.57 -23.44
N LEU A 108 -16.48 1.81 -24.48
CA LEU A 108 -17.21 1.81 -25.74
C LEU A 108 -18.32 0.77 -25.59
N GLU A 109 -19.56 1.21 -25.49
CA GLU A 109 -20.70 0.29 -25.63
C GLU A 109 -20.85 -0.13 -27.10
N LYS A 110 -21.70 -1.12 -27.40
CA LYS A 110 -21.92 -1.62 -28.77
C LYS A 110 -22.39 -0.47 -29.69
N GLY A 111 -21.45 0.16 -30.40
CA GLY A 111 -21.65 1.32 -31.27
C GLY A 111 -20.62 2.43 -31.05
N PRO A 112 -20.81 3.64 -31.63
CA PRO A 112 -19.89 4.78 -31.46
C PRO A 112 -20.08 5.53 -30.11
N ARG A 113 -20.80 4.94 -29.14
CA ARG A 113 -21.15 5.62 -27.90
C ARG A 113 -20.10 5.39 -26.82
N VAL A 114 -19.44 6.47 -26.44
CA VAL A 114 -18.52 6.52 -25.31
C VAL A 114 -19.33 6.72 -24.02
N VAL A 115 -19.24 5.77 -23.10
CA VAL A 115 -19.86 5.83 -21.77
C VAL A 115 -18.78 5.94 -20.70
N TYR A 116 -19.04 6.75 -19.69
CA TYR A 116 -18.13 6.99 -18.58
C TYR A 116 -18.72 6.36 -17.30
N TYR A 117 -18.05 5.35 -16.77
CA TYR A 117 -18.42 4.72 -15.50
C TYR A 117 -17.59 5.26 -14.35
N SER A 118 -18.23 5.48 -13.19
CA SER A 118 -17.53 5.93 -11.99
C SER A 118 -17.09 4.73 -11.14
N SER A 119 -15.87 4.77 -10.60
CA SER A 119 -15.36 3.73 -9.70
C SER A 119 -15.81 3.88 -8.23
N LYS A 120 -16.93 4.56 -7.96
CA LYS A 120 -17.45 4.81 -6.60
C LYS A 120 -17.70 3.55 -5.77
N TRP A 121 -18.14 2.46 -6.39
CA TRP A 121 -18.34 1.20 -5.68
C TRP A 121 -17.01 0.60 -5.23
N LEU A 122 -16.01 0.60 -6.11
CA LEU A 122 -14.65 0.18 -5.75
C LEU A 122 -14.08 1.07 -4.65
N TRP A 123 -14.27 2.39 -4.75
CA TRP A 123 -13.88 3.33 -3.72
C TRP A 123 -14.52 3.01 -2.36
N LEU A 124 -15.84 2.83 -2.31
CA LEU A 124 -16.58 2.56 -1.09
C LEU A 124 -16.10 1.28 -0.41
N PHE A 125 -16.09 0.15 -1.13
CA PHE A 125 -15.69 -1.13 -0.55
C PHE A 125 -14.20 -1.21 -0.24
N ALA A 126 -13.33 -0.54 -1.03
CA ALA A 126 -11.92 -0.42 -0.66
C ALA A 126 -11.75 0.38 0.63
N LEU A 127 -12.47 1.49 0.80
CA LEU A 127 -12.41 2.31 2.00
C LEU A 127 -12.94 1.57 3.22
N LEU A 128 -14.12 0.93 3.10
CA LEU A 128 -14.70 0.10 4.16
C LEU A 128 -13.76 -1.03 4.57
N PHE A 129 -13.13 -1.71 3.61
CA PHE A 129 -12.12 -2.73 3.88
C PHE A 129 -10.97 -2.18 4.74
N HIS A 130 -10.36 -1.06 4.34
CA HIS A 130 -9.19 -0.51 5.05
C HIS A 130 -9.54 0.00 6.45
N TYR A 131 -10.67 0.71 6.61
CA TYR A 131 -11.08 1.20 7.93
C TYR A 131 -11.51 0.06 8.86
N CYS A 132 -12.22 -0.96 8.36
CA CYS A 132 -12.52 -2.11 9.19
C CYS A 132 -11.25 -2.88 9.57
N PHE A 133 -10.34 -3.10 8.62
CA PHE A 133 -9.06 -3.76 8.89
C PHE A 133 -8.25 -2.97 9.93
N LEU A 134 -8.15 -1.64 9.80
CA LEU A 134 -7.45 -0.77 10.74
C LEU A 134 -8.11 -0.80 12.13
N THR A 135 -9.43 -0.69 12.22
CA THR A 135 -10.15 -0.74 13.50
C THR A 135 -9.95 -2.10 14.19
N ILE A 136 -10.07 -3.20 13.43
CA ILE A 136 -9.80 -4.55 13.92
C ILE A 136 -8.35 -4.64 14.40
N PHE A 137 -7.38 -4.18 13.61
CA PHE A 137 -5.96 -4.17 13.97
C PHE A 137 -5.70 -3.39 15.27
N ILE A 138 -6.24 -2.17 15.42
CA ILE A 138 -6.13 -1.36 16.64
C ILE A 138 -6.77 -2.08 17.83
N ARG A 139 -7.94 -2.69 17.65
CA ARG A 139 -8.60 -3.47 18.71
C ARG A 139 -7.77 -4.67 19.16
N HIS A 140 -6.99 -5.29 18.28
CA HIS A 140 -6.14 -6.41 18.65
C HIS A 140 -5.05 -6.02 19.66
N PHE A 141 -4.62 -4.75 19.73
CA PHE A 141 -3.65 -4.29 20.74
C PHE A 141 -4.10 -4.50 22.18
N ARG A 142 -5.40 -4.71 22.44
CA ARG A 142 -5.90 -5.09 23.77
C ARG A 142 -5.25 -6.35 24.34
N PHE A 143 -4.76 -7.24 23.47
CA PHE A 143 -4.09 -8.48 23.85
C PHE A 143 -2.60 -8.27 24.16
N PHE A 144 -2.02 -7.16 23.71
CA PHE A 144 -0.60 -6.85 23.81
C PHE A 144 -0.29 -5.83 24.92
N MET A 145 -1.30 -5.34 25.64
CA MET A 145 -1.16 -4.28 26.64
C MET A 145 -2.01 -4.57 27.88
N GLU A 146 -1.42 -4.34 29.06
CA GLU A 146 -2.12 -4.34 30.34
C GLU A 146 -1.61 -3.16 31.20
N PRO A 147 -2.45 -2.18 31.57
CA PRO A 147 -3.90 -2.07 31.31
C PRO A 147 -4.23 -1.72 29.85
N VAL A 148 -5.44 -2.08 29.40
CA VAL A 148 -5.91 -1.73 28.04
C VAL A 148 -6.16 -0.22 27.94
N PRO A 149 -5.60 0.48 26.93
CA PRO A 149 -5.78 1.92 26.76
C PRO A 149 -7.26 2.31 26.55
N PHE A 150 -7.68 3.44 27.13
CA PHE A 150 -9.05 3.96 27.02
C PHE A 150 -9.53 4.11 25.57
N ALA A 151 -8.65 4.58 24.67
CA ALA A 151 -8.97 4.74 23.25
C ALA A 151 -9.36 3.42 22.57
N VAL A 152 -8.71 2.31 22.95
CA VAL A 152 -9.03 0.96 22.43
C VAL A 152 -10.39 0.51 22.94
N GLY A 153 -10.67 0.73 24.23
CA GLY A 153 -11.99 0.45 24.82
C GLY A 153 -13.12 1.28 24.19
N GLY A 154 -12.88 2.55 23.90
CA GLY A 154 -13.83 3.42 23.21
C GLY A 154 -14.16 2.95 21.79
N LEU A 155 -13.14 2.52 21.03
CA LEU A 155 -13.35 1.93 19.70
C LEU A 155 -14.14 0.62 19.77
N GLU A 156 -13.87 -0.24 20.75
CA GLU A 156 -14.61 -1.50 20.95
C GLU A 156 -16.09 -1.25 21.25
N LEU A 157 -16.39 -0.21 22.04
CA LEU A 157 -17.77 0.18 22.36
C LEU A 157 -18.52 0.67 21.11
N LEU A 158 -17.89 1.53 20.30
CA LEU A 158 -18.49 2.05 19.07
C LEU A 158 -18.77 0.94 18.05
N ASP A 159 -17.82 0.01 17.89
CA ASP A 159 -17.95 -1.11 16.96
C ASP A 159 -19.01 -2.14 17.41
N GLY A 160 -19.18 -2.30 18.71
CA GLY A 160 -20.18 -3.17 19.33
C GLY A 160 -21.52 -2.49 19.65
N MET A 161 -21.74 -1.26 19.16
CA MET A 161 -22.87 -0.41 19.55
C MET A 161 -24.24 -1.00 19.18
N MET A 162 -24.31 -1.83 18.14
CA MET A 162 -25.56 -2.47 17.72
C MET A 162 -26.09 -3.48 18.75
N GLN A 163 -25.25 -3.94 19.69
CA GLN A 163 -25.60 -4.88 20.78
C GLN A 163 -26.35 -6.15 20.31
N VAL A 164 -26.17 -6.53 19.04
CA VAL A 164 -26.79 -7.73 18.46
C VAL A 164 -26.00 -8.96 18.87
N GLY A 165 -26.69 -9.97 19.42
CA GLY A 165 -26.11 -11.27 19.77
C GLY A 165 -25.29 -11.30 21.07
N VAL A 166 -24.98 -12.53 21.51
CA VAL A 166 -24.12 -12.80 22.68
C VAL A 166 -23.04 -13.81 22.27
N PRO A 167 -21.75 -13.43 22.18
CA PRO A 167 -21.16 -12.10 22.43
C PRO A 167 -21.60 -11.03 21.44
N ARG A 168 -21.45 -9.73 21.81
CA ARG A 168 -21.81 -8.60 20.94
C ARG A 168 -21.15 -8.73 19.58
N LEU A 169 -21.97 -8.69 18.53
CA LEU A 169 -21.52 -8.68 17.15
C LEU A 169 -20.88 -7.33 16.82
N PHE A 170 -19.66 -7.36 16.31
CA PHE A 170 -18.98 -6.18 15.82
C PHE A 170 -19.40 -5.87 14.38
N MET A 171 -19.68 -4.60 14.10
CA MET A 171 -20.02 -4.15 12.76
C MET A 171 -18.87 -4.37 11.79
N THR A 172 -17.62 -4.15 12.24
CA THR A 172 -16.42 -4.37 11.41
C THR A 172 -16.29 -5.79 10.91
N ASP A 173 -16.68 -6.81 11.69
CA ASP A 173 -16.61 -8.23 11.30
C ASP A 173 -17.48 -8.51 10.06
N VAL A 174 -18.69 -7.95 10.01
CA VAL A 174 -19.61 -8.14 8.88
C VAL A 174 -19.20 -7.28 7.68
N ILE A 175 -18.84 -6.02 7.92
CA ILE A 175 -18.49 -5.08 6.86
C ILE A 175 -17.19 -5.51 6.16
N ILE A 176 -16.17 -5.96 6.90
CA ILE A 176 -14.92 -6.41 6.29
C ILE A 176 -15.14 -7.67 5.44
N MET A 177 -16.00 -8.59 5.89
CA MET A 177 -16.35 -9.80 5.14
C MET A 177 -17.02 -9.42 3.81
N ALA A 178 -18.04 -8.55 3.86
CA ALA A 178 -18.72 -8.06 2.66
C ALA A 178 -17.75 -7.34 1.71
N ALA A 179 -16.84 -6.51 2.25
CA ALA A 179 -15.87 -5.78 1.45
C ALA A 179 -14.84 -6.69 0.77
N VAL A 180 -14.30 -7.70 1.47
CA VAL A 180 -13.38 -8.67 0.87
C VAL A 180 -14.08 -9.50 -0.20
N LEU A 181 -15.30 -9.97 0.06
CA LEU A 181 -16.09 -10.71 -0.93
C LEU A 181 -16.40 -9.85 -2.17
N TYR A 182 -16.71 -8.56 -1.99
CA TYR A 182 -16.87 -7.64 -3.12
C TYR A 182 -15.56 -7.47 -3.91
N LEU A 183 -14.42 -7.30 -3.26
CA LEU A 183 -13.12 -7.11 -3.94
C LEU A 183 -12.69 -8.37 -4.71
N ILE A 184 -12.91 -9.56 -4.13
CA ILE A 184 -12.70 -10.84 -4.81
C ILE A 184 -13.69 -10.95 -5.97
N GLY A 185 -14.97 -10.73 -5.72
CA GLY A 185 -16.05 -10.77 -6.72
C GLY A 185 -15.75 -9.86 -7.91
N ARG A 186 -15.34 -8.62 -7.68
CA ARG A 186 -14.92 -7.69 -8.75
C ARG A 186 -13.79 -8.27 -9.59
N ARG A 187 -12.79 -8.91 -8.98
CA ARG A 187 -11.66 -9.51 -9.67
C ARG A 187 -12.05 -10.78 -10.43
N LEU A 188 -13.09 -11.46 -9.96
CA LEU A 188 -13.68 -12.58 -10.67
C LEU A 188 -14.56 -12.06 -11.80
N PHE A 189 -15.66 -11.38 -11.55
CA PHE A 189 -16.68 -11.10 -12.56
C PHE A 189 -16.33 -10.03 -13.61
N ASN A 190 -15.28 -9.22 -13.41
CA ASN A 190 -14.82 -8.28 -14.42
C ASN A 190 -13.74 -8.92 -15.30
N ASP A 191 -14.06 -9.19 -16.57
CA ASP A 191 -13.16 -9.89 -17.50
C ASP A 191 -11.83 -9.17 -17.73
N LYS A 192 -11.84 -7.84 -17.85
CA LYS A 192 -10.61 -7.05 -18.02
C LYS A 192 -9.68 -7.21 -16.82
N ILE A 193 -10.24 -7.18 -15.62
CA ILE A 193 -9.47 -7.31 -14.37
C ILE A 193 -9.03 -8.76 -14.17
N ARG A 194 -9.89 -9.74 -14.47
CA ARG A 194 -9.56 -11.17 -14.38
C ARG A 194 -8.39 -11.51 -15.31
N TYR A 195 -8.41 -10.98 -16.54
CA TYR A 195 -7.37 -11.20 -17.54
C TYR A 195 -5.98 -10.74 -17.06
N ILE A 196 -5.90 -9.58 -16.40
CA ILE A 196 -4.61 -9.04 -15.90
C ILE A 196 -4.24 -9.52 -14.49
N SER A 197 -5.09 -10.30 -13.82
CA SER A 197 -4.88 -10.70 -12.42
C SER A 197 -3.97 -11.92 -12.31
N LEU A 198 -2.95 -11.80 -11.46
CA LEU A 198 -1.99 -12.87 -11.19
C LEU A 198 -2.36 -13.65 -9.91
N PRO A 199 -1.78 -14.85 -9.66
CA PRO A 199 -2.01 -15.57 -8.40
C PRO A 199 -1.72 -14.74 -7.13
N ASN A 200 -0.74 -13.84 -7.19
CA ASN A 200 -0.38 -12.93 -6.10
C ASN A 200 -1.42 -11.82 -5.83
N ASP A 201 -2.39 -11.62 -6.73
CA ASP A 201 -3.52 -10.71 -6.55
C ASP A 201 -4.68 -11.35 -5.78
N TYR A 202 -4.81 -12.67 -5.87
CA TYR A 202 -5.85 -13.44 -5.19
C TYR A 202 -5.41 -13.92 -3.81
N PHE A 203 -4.12 -14.30 -3.68
CA PHE A 203 -3.59 -14.89 -2.46
C PHE A 203 -3.83 -14.04 -1.19
N PRO A 204 -3.41 -12.76 -1.11
CA PRO A 204 -3.66 -11.96 0.07
C PRO A 204 -5.15 -11.71 0.35
N LEU A 205 -6.00 -11.65 -0.68
CA LEU A 205 -7.45 -11.51 -0.46
C LEU A 205 -8.06 -12.77 0.18
N PHE A 206 -7.69 -13.96 -0.30
CA PHE A 206 -8.12 -15.20 0.32
C PHE A 206 -7.50 -15.41 1.71
N LEU A 207 -6.24 -15.01 1.90
CA LEU A 207 -5.56 -15.09 3.19
C LEU A 207 -6.27 -14.22 4.23
N ILE A 208 -6.63 -12.98 3.87
CA ILE A 208 -7.37 -12.08 4.75
C ILE A 208 -8.80 -12.59 4.97
N LEU A 209 -9.44 -13.18 3.95
CA LEU A 209 -10.75 -13.82 4.10
C LEU A 209 -10.70 -14.96 5.14
N GLY A 210 -9.68 -15.82 5.06
CA GLY A 210 -9.45 -16.89 6.04
C GLY A 210 -9.09 -16.37 7.43
N LEU A 211 -8.30 -15.29 7.50
CA LEU A 211 -7.91 -14.65 8.77
C LEU A 211 -9.14 -14.04 9.47
N VAL A 212 -9.94 -13.25 8.77
CA VAL A 212 -11.20 -12.70 9.30
C VAL A 212 -12.16 -13.83 9.66
N GLY A 213 -12.36 -14.81 8.76
CA GLY A 213 -13.27 -15.93 8.97
C GLY A 213 -12.90 -16.77 10.20
N SER A 214 -11.61 -17.06 10.39
CA SER A 214 -11.13 -17.75 11.59
C SER A 214 -11.32 -16.92 12.86
N GLY A 215 -11.11 -15.59 12.80
CA GLY A 215 -11.38 -14.67 13.92
C GLY A 215 -12.86 -14.64 14.33
N ILE A 216 -13.77 -14.53 13.37
CA ILE A 216 -15.22 -14.60 13.59
C ILE A 216 -15.60 -15.97 14.17
N CYS A 217 -15.04 -17.06 13.62
CA CYS A 217 -15.27 -18.41 14.11
C CYS A 217 -14.85 -18.59 15.58
N MET A 218 -13.69 -18.05 15.96
CA MET A 218 -13.21 -18.05 17.35
C MET A 218 -14.13 -17.31 18.30
N ARG A 219 -14.65 -16.16 17.88
CA ARG A 219 -15.46 -15.30 18.75
C ARG A 219 -16.86 -15.83 18.97
N TYR A 220 -17.55 -16.26 17.91
CA TYR A 220 -18.99 -16.57 18.00
C TYR A 220 -19.29 -18.07 18.10
N PHE A 221 -18.41 -18.94 17.59
CA PHE A 221 -18.70 -20.38 17.50
C PHE A 221 -17.87 -21.20 18.47
N THR A 222 -16.52 -21.15 18.36
CA THR A 222 -15.64 -21.98 19.20
C THR A 222 -15.35 -21.37 20.58
N LYS A 223 -15.54 -20.06 20.74
CA LYS A 223 -15.45 -19.32 22.02
C LYS A 223 -14.16 -19.61 22.79
N VAL A 224 -13.04 -19.28 22.17
CA VAL A 224 -11.70 -19.47 22.75
C VAL A 224 -11.53 -18.66 24.04
N ASP A 225 -10.84 -19.24 25.04
CA ASP A 225 -10.51 -18.55 26.28
C ASP A 225 -9.58 -17.35 26.03
N ILE A 226 -10.13 -16.16 26.28
CA ILE A 226 -9.47 -14.87 26.09
C ILE A 226 -8.31 -14.70 27.07
N ALA A 227 -8.42 -15.26 28.29
CA ALA A 227 -7.36 -15.14 29.30
C ALA A 227 -6.10 -15.89 28.86
N SER A 228 -6.25 -17.15 28.43
CA SER A 228 -5.16 -17.96 27.88
C SER A 228 -4.52 -17.33 26.65
N VAL A 229 -5.32 -16.78 25.73
CA VAL A 229 -4.80 -16.05 24.57
C VAL A 229 -3.97 -14.84 25.00
N LYS A 230 -4.40 -14.11 26.03
CA LYS A 230 -3.68 -12.96 26.57
C LYS A 230 -2.36 -13.37 27.24
N VAL A 231 -2.34 -14.48 27.99
CA VAL A 231 -1.11 -15.01 28.59
C VAL A 231 -0.08 -15.34 27.50
N LEU A 232 -0.48 -16.07 26.45
CA LEU A 232 0.40 -16.40 25.34
C LEU A 232 0.91 -15.14 24.62
N THR A 233 0.01 -14.25 24.23
CA THR A 233 0.38 -13.02 23.48
C THR A 233 1.27 -12.09 24.28
N MET A 234 1.01 -11.90 25.58
CA MET A 234 1.89 -11.15 26.46
C MET A 234 3.26 -11.84 26.62
N GLY A 235 3.29 -13.17 26.75
CA GLY A 235 4.55 -13.94 26.79
C GLY A 235 5.40 -13.77 25.53
N LEU A 236 4.76 -13.69 24.35
CA LEU A 236 5.47 -13.39 23.10
C LEU A 236 6.08 -11.98 23.10
N VAL A 237 5.34 -10.98 23.57
CA VAL A 237 5.79 -9.57 23.61
C VAL A 237 6.92 -9.38 24.62
N THR A 238 6.82 -10.01 25.79
CA THR A 238 7.84 -9.93 26.85
C THR A 238 9.02 -10.88 26.62
N LEU A 239 9.04 -11.60 25.49
CA LEU A 239 10.04 -12.61 25.15
C LEU A 239 10.20 -13.72 26.20
N ASN A 240 9.12 -14.00 26.94
CA ASN A 240 8.99 -15.09 27.91
C ASN A 240 7.78 -15.95 27.53
N PRO A 241 7.86 -16.71 26.41
CA PRO A 241 6.70 -17.40 25.87
C PRO A 241 6.25 -18.54 26.78
N VAL A 242 4.98 -18.52 27.14
CA VAL A 242 4.27 -19.62 27.81
C VAL A 242 3.10 -20.00 26.93
N VAL A 243 2.93 -21.29 26.67
CA VAL A 243 1.77 -21.83 25.94
C VAL A 243 0.79 -22.40 26.97
N PRO A 244 -0.31 -21.72 27.28
CA PRO A 244 -1.33 -22.25 28.18
C PRO A 244 -2.01 -23.48 27.58
N GLU A 245 -2.37 -24.42 28.44
CA GLU A 245 -3.20 -25.56 28.06
C GLU A 245 -4.64 -25.10 27.73
N GLY A 246 -5.33 -25.87 26.88
CA GLY A 246 -6.75 -25.64 26.59
C GLY A 246 -7.06 -24.60 25.49
N ILE A 247 -6.05 -24.00 24.84
CA ILE A 247 -6.27 -23.16 23.66
C ILE A 247 -6.73 -24.02 22.48
N GLY A 248 -7.92 -23.75 21.94
CA GLY A 248 -8.49 -24.50 20.82
C GLY A 248 -7.71 -24.36 19.51
N ALA A 249 -7.76 -25.38 18.66
CA ALA A 249 -7.04 -25.42 17.37
C ALA A 249 -7.32 -24.23 16.45
N MET A 250 -8.54 -23.67 16.46
CA MET A 250 -8.90 -22.49 15.67
C MET A 250 -8.04 -21.26 15.96
N PHE A 251 -7.55 -21.12 17.20
CA PHE A 251 -6.65 -20.03 17.55
C PHE A 251 -5.30 -20.15 16.84
N TYR A 252 -4.73 -21.35 16.82
CA TYR A 252 -3.48 -21.61 16.12
C TYR A 252 -3.64 -21.46 14.61
N VAL A 253 -4.80 -21.81 14.03
CA VAL A 253 -5.13 -21.48 12.63
C VAL A 253 -5.09 -19.98 12.40
N HIS A 254 -5.79 -19.20 13.22
CA HIS A 254 -5.82 -17.74 13.08
C HIS A 254 -4.43 -17.11 13.21
N LEU A 255 -3.68 -17.50 14.25
CA LEU A 255 -2.33 -17.01 14.51
C LEU A 255 -1.34 -17.41 13.40
N PHE A 256 -1.48 -18.62 12.85
CA PHE A 256 -0.67 -19.06 11.72
C PHE A 256 -0.99 -18.28 10.44
N LEU A 257 -2.27 -18.07 10.11
CA LEU A 257 -2.65 -17.25 8.95
C LEU A 257 -2.15 -15.80 9.10
N LEU A 258 -2.19 -15.24 10.31
CA LEU A 258 -1.59 -13.94 10.61
C LEU A 258 -0.06 -13.97 10.41
N SER A 259 0.61 -15.01 10.89
CA SER A 259 2.06 -15.18 10.73
C SER A 259 2.45 -15.27 9.25
N VAL A 260 1.68 -16.01 8.44
CA VAL A 260 1.86 -16.07 6.98
C VAL A 260 1.63 -14.71 6.35
N LEU A 261 0.59 -13.98 6.78
CA LEU A 261 0.32 -12.63 6.28
C LEU A 261 1.51 -11.69 6.55
N LEU A 262 2.09 -11.73 7.76
CA LEU A 262 3.26 -10.95 8.14
C LEU A 262 4.49 -11.32 7.30
N MET A 263 4.80 -12.61 7.15
CA MET A 263 5.93 -13.06 6.32
C MET A 263 5.76 -12.69 4.85
N TYR A 264 4.53 -12.76 4.31
CA TYR A 264 4.22 -12.41 2.92
C TYR A 264 4.22 -10.90 2.68
N PHE A 265 3.89 -10.10 3.70
CA PHE A 265 3.70 -8.66 3.58
C PHE A 265 4.84 -7.93 2.86
N PRO A 266 6.11 -8.01 3.30
CA PRO A 266 7.20 -7.20 2.72
C PRO A 266 7.53 -7.53 1.27
N PHE A 267 7.14 -8.72 0.79
CA PHE A 267 7.43 -9.20 -0.56
C PHE A 267 6.22 -9.08 -1.50
N SER A 268 5.16 -8.39 -1.06
CA SER A 268 3.88 -8.38 -1.76
C SER A 268 3.37 -6.97 -2.08
N LYS A 269 2.23 -6.91 -2.77
CA LYS A 269 1.50 -5.66 -3.04
C LYS A 269 0.98 -4.98 -1.76
N LEU A 270 1.02 -5.65 -0.61
CA LEU A 270 0.65 -5.05 0.69
C LEU A 270 1.63 -3.94 1.12
N MET A 271 2.85 -3.94 0.59
CA MET A 271 3.81 -2.86 0.83
C MET A 271 3.38 -1.49 0.30
N HIS A 272 2.23 -1.39 -0.40
CA HIS A 272 1.61 -0.09 -0.67
C HIS A 272 1.38 0.74 0.60
N MET A 273 1.23 0.09 1.78
CA MET A 273 1.14 0.76 3.08
C MET A 273 2.31 1.72 3.34
N GLY A 274 3.55 1.31 3.04
CA GLY A 274 4.73 2.17 3.16
C GLY A 274 5.08 2.88 1.85
N GLY A 275 4.94 2.17 0.72
CA GLY A 275 5.35 2.65 -0.60
C GLY A 275 4.60 3.88 -1.09
N VAL A 276 3.37 4.12 -0.60
CA VAL A 276 2.60 5.32 -0.96
C VAL A 276 3.35 6.61 -0.64
N PHE A 277 4.12 6.65 0.45
CA PHE A 277 4.85 7.84 0.91
C PHE A 277 6.15 8.09 0.13
N LEU A 278 6.69 7.07 -0.52
CA LEU A 278 7.94 7.14 -1.27
C LEU A 278 7.72 7.29 -2.78
N SER A 279 6.47 7.37 -3.23
CA SER A 279 6.14 7.43 -4.65
C SER A 279 6.31 8.85 -5.22
N PRO A 280 7.28 9.09 -6.14
CA PRO A 280 7.53 10.42 -6.74
C PRO A 280 6.33 11.00 -7.48
N THR A 281 5.42 10.13 -7.93
CA THR A 281 4.20 10.51 -8.63
C THR A 281 3.15 11.15 -7.71
N ARG A 282 3.30 10.99 -6.39
CA ARG A 282 2.35 11.49 -5.39
C ARG A 282 2.95 12.50 -4.42
N ASN A 283 4.20 12.27 -4.00
CA ASN A 283 4.85 13.03 -2.93
C ASN A 283 5.67 14.25 -3.40
N LEU A 284 5.60 14.62 -4.68
CA LEU A 284 6.29 15.79 -5.25
C LEU A 284 5.32 16.88 -5.73
N PRO A 285 5.68 18.17 -5.62
CA PRO A 285 4.91 19.24 -6.24
C PRO A 285 5.17 19.31 -7.75
N ASN A 286 4.12 19.57 -8.52
CA ASN A 286 4.16 19.92 -9.93
C ASN A 286 4.54 21.40 -10.11
N ASN A 287 5.82 21.71 -9.97
CA ASN A 287 6.36 23.05 -10.11
C ASN A 287 7.55 23.14 -11.08
N SER A 288 7.72 22.14 -11.96
CA SER A 288 8.82 22.12 -12.93
C SER A 288 8.79 23.29 -13.92
N ARG A 289 7.62 23.92 -14.11
CA ARG A 289 7.46 25.14 -14.93
C ARG A 289 7.71 26.45 -14.17
N ALA A 290 7.79 26.40 -12.84
CA ALA A 290 7.95 27.57 -11.99
C ALA A 290 9.34 27.63 -11.31
N VAL A 291 9.98 26.47 -11.13
CA VAL A 291 11.27 26.36 -10.45
C VAL A 291 12.18 25.50 -11.30
N ARG A 292 13.43 25.94 -11.48
CA ARG A 292 14.47 25.14 -12.11
C ARG A 292 14.91 24.04 -11.14
N HIS A 293 14.71 22.78 -11.52
CA HIS A 293 15.21 21.63 -10.78
C HIS A 293 16.51 21.15 -11.42
N VAL A 294 17.60 21.17 -10.65
CA VAL A 294 18.88 20.63 -11.09
C VAL A 294 19.00 19.22 -10.54
N ASN A 295 19.19 18.25 -11.44
CA ASN A 295 19.39 16.87 -11.05
C ASN A 295 20.80 16.73 -10.41
N PRO A 296 20.91 16.29 -9.13
CA PRO A 296 22.19 16.14 -8.45
C PRO A 296 23.04 14.99 -8.99
N TRP A 297 22.45 14.06 -9.74
CA TRP A 297 23.13 12.95 -10.43
C TRP A 297 23.69 13.35 -11.80
N ASN A 298 23.50 14.59 -12.26
CA ASN A 298 24.13 15.03 -13.50
C ASN A 298 25.64 15.24 -13.27
N PRO A 299 26.52 14.68 -14.12
CA PRO A 299 27.94 15.01 -14.05
C PRO A 299 28.14 16.51 -14.32
N PRO A 300 29.23 17.12 -13.80
CA PRO A 300 29.58 18.49 -14.14
C PRO A 300 29.69 18.59 -15.67
N LYS A 301 28.78 19.35 -16.27
CA LYS A 301 28.81 19.57 -17.71
C LYS A 301 29.97 20.50 -18.02
N LYS A 302 30.91 20.05 -18.83
CA LYS A 302 31.85 20.94 -19.51
C LYS A 302 31.05 21.66 -20.59
N TYR A 303 30.73 22.92 -20.34
CA TYR A 303 30.19 23.79 -21.38
C TYR A 303 31.36 24.23 -22.25
N ARG A 304 31.18 24.17 -23.56
CA ARG A 304 32.08 24.88 -24.48
C ARG A 304 31.52 26.26 -24.74
N THR A 305 32.38 27.27 -24.74
CA THR A 305 31.96 28.61 -25.14
C THR A 305 31.75 28.65 -26.65
N TYR A 306 31.06 29.69 -27.13
CA TYR A 306 30.96 29.89 -28.57
C TYR A 306 32.34 30.13 -29.17
N GLU A 307 33.24 30.85 -28.48
CA GLU A 307 34.61 31.06 -28.99
C GLU A 307 35.36 29.73 -29.14
N GLU A 308 35.32 28.84 -28.15
CA GLU A 308 35.96 27.52 -28.24
C GLU A 308 35.37 26.65 -29.36
N TYR A 309 34.04 26.74 -29.56
CA TYR A 309 33.38 26.04 -30.66
C TYR A 309 33.76 26.65 -32.01
N GLU A 310 33.79 27.98 -32.09
CA GLU A 310 34.17 28.71 -33.29
C GLU A 310 35.63 28.44 -33.65
N ASP A 311 36.55 28.39 -32.69
CA ASP A 311 37.96 28.03 -32.90
C ASP A 311 38.10 26.61 -33.48
N ASP A 312 37.41 25.62 -32.90
CA ASP A 312 37.49 24.22 -33.35
C ASP A 312 36.87 23.99 -34.73
N PHE A 313 35.90 24.82 -35.15
CA PHE A 313 35.11 24.63 -36.37
C PHE A 313 35.11 25.84 -37.32
N ARG A 314 36.07 26.76 -37.18
CA ARG A 314 36.08 28.05 -37.91
C ARG A 314 36.03 27.87 -39.42
N GLU A 315 36.93 27.04 -39.95
CA GLU A 315 37.06 26.78 -41.38
C GLU A 315 35.77 26.19 -41.99
N PRO A 316 35.22 25.06 -41.48
CA PRO A 316 33.98 24.51 -42.04
C PRO A 316 32.78 25.43 -41.84
N MET A 317 32.73 26.24 -40.78
CA MET A 317 31.68 27.23 -40.59
C MET A 317 31.77 28.39 -41.60
N PHE A 318 32.98 28.85 -41.92
CA PHE A 318 33.21 29.87 -42.94
C PHE A 318 32.81 29.37 -44.33
N GLU A 319 33.23 28.15 -44.68
CA GLU A 319 32.87 27.50 -45.96
C GLU A 319 31.35 27.31 -46.09
N ALA A 320 30.66 27.00 -45.00
CA ALA A 320 29.21 26.87 -44.95
C ALA A 320 28.47 28.23 -44.98
N GLY A 321 29.18 29.36 -45.02
CA GLY A 321 28.59 30.70 -45.02
C GLY A 321 27.90 31.08 -43.71
N LEU A 322 28.29 30.46 -42.59
CA LEU A 322 27.74 30.78 -41.28
C LEU A 322 28.36 32.08 -40.73
N PRO A 323 27.61 32.87 -39.93
CA PRO A 323 28.14 34.08 -39.31
C PRO A 323 29.23 33.71 -38.27
N LEU A 324 30.38 34.38 -38.38
CA LEU A 324 31.56 34.22 -37.52
C LEU A 324 31.92 35.55 -36.85
N MET A 325 32.42 35.48 -35.61
CA MET A 325 32.96 36.62 -34.87
C MET A 325 34.41 36.90 -35.28
N LYS A 326 35.21 35.87 -35.58
CA LYS A 326 36.57 36.00 -36.13
C LYS A 326 36.65 35.28 -37.47
N LYS A 327 36.97 36.01 -38.54
CA LYS A 327 37.22 35.39 -39.85
C LYS A 327 38.51 34.56 -39.80
N PRO A 328 38.63 33.48 -40.61
CA PRO A 328 39.85 32.67 -40.68
C PRO A 328 41.13 33.51 -40.85
N ASP A 329 41.06 34.56 -41.66
CA ASP A 329 42.19 35.44 -41.99
C ASP A 329 42.66 36.33 -40.83
N GLU A 330 41.78 36.60 -39.86
CA GLU A 330 42.03 37.51 -38.72
C GLU A 330 42.55 36.74 -37.51
N ALA A 331 42.16 35.48 -37.34
CA ALA A 331 42.59 34.63 -36.24
C ALA A 331 44.05 34.14 -36.35
N SER A 332 44.64 34.13 -37.56
CA SER A 332 46.04 33.71 -37.80
C SER A 332 47.10 34.73 -37.37
N LYS A 333 46.68 35.93 -36.91
CA LYS A 333 47.55 37.07 -36.60
C LYS A 333 47.73 37.34 -35.09
N GLU A 334 47.02 36.61 -34.24
CA GLU A 334 47.26 36.50 -32.79
C GLU A 334 47.96 35.16 -32.50
#